data_AF-A0A9N8EE57-F1
#
_entry.id   AF-A0A9N8EE57-F1
#
_cell.length_a   1.000
_cell.length_b   1.000
_cell.length_c   1.000
_cell.angle_alpha   90.00
_cell.angle_beta   90.00
_cell.angle_gamma   90.00
#
_symmetry.space_group_name_H-M   'P 1'
#
loop_
_entity.id
_entity.type
_entity.pdbx_description
1 polymer ?
#
loop_
_entity_poly.entity_id
_entity_poly.type
_entity_poly.pdbx_seq_one_letter_code
_entity_poly.pdbx_strand_id
1 'polypeptide(L)'
;MTVSSTRTVFFAFLLAILAAKESQAWVQQNVLSRNSFKIGPTRVSPVVLRSSVDSVSLTGFENHEEEGTKMAKSIAAWLDSEWMPQEVHVRMGESAKKSYIKCREAGDDDLMNIMSTVADDLTSKWFEEYDADAFVGAWDIANYVSDYLVQVSGQEGCECSNKVY
;
A
#
# COMPACT_ATOMS: atom_id res chain seq x y z
N MET A 1 28.51 -12.89 58.52
CA MET A 1 27.73 -13.70 57.56
C MET A 1 28.14 -13.27 56.16
N THR A 2 28.21 -14.25 55.26
CA THR A 2 29.00 -14.40 54.03
C THR A 2 28.76 -13.41 52.87
N VAL A 3 29.81 -13.26 52.06
CA VAL A 3 29.95 -12.54 50.77
C VAL A 3 29.68 -13.49 49.58
N SER A 4 29.40 -12.92 48.39
CA SER A 4 29.58 -13.48 47.01
C SER A 4 28.45 -14.37 46.45
N SER A 5 27.80 -14.02 45.34
CA SER A 5 28.26 -14.05 43.92
C SER A 5 27.98 -15.38 43.23
N THR A 6 27.00 -15.39 42.33
CA THR A 6 26.96 -16.28 41.16
C THR A 6 26.54 -15.46 39.94
N ARG A 7 27.54 -15.08 39.16
CA ARG A 7 27.40 -14.68 37.78
C ARG A 7 26.96 -15.90 36.94
N THR A 8 26.42 -15.62 35.75
CA THR A 8 26.63 -16.43 34.54
C THR A 8 25.79 -17.70 34.36
N VAL A 9 24.62 -17.55 33.72
CA VAL A 9 24.15 -18.47 32.67
C VAL A 9 23.62 -17.56 31.53
N PHE A 10 24.49 -17.12 30.63
CA PHE A 10 24.56 -17.63 29.25
C PHE A 10 23.17 -17.63 28.59
N PHE A 11 22.78 -16.60 27.84
CA PHE A 11 23.13 -16.48 26.41
C PHE A 11 23.21 -17.85 25.72
N ALA A 12 22.07 -18.39 25.29
CA ALA A 12 21.92 -19.30 24.15
C ALA A 12 20.49 -19.86 24.09
N PHE A 13 19.56 -19.15 23.45
CA PHE A 13 18.46 -19.80 22.72
C PHE A 13 18.12 -18.92 21.51
N LEU A 14 19.14 -18.77 20.66
CA LEU A 14 18.98 -18.40 19.26
C LEU A 14 18.90 -19.72 18.47
N LEU A 15 17.92 -19.81 17.57
CA LEU A 15 17.78 -20.78 16.47
C LEU A 15 17.36 -22.25 16.78
N ALA A 16 16.06 -22.50 16.59
CA ALA A 16 15.52 -23.64 15.83
C ALA A 16 14.07 -23.24 15.41
N ILE A 17 13.86 -22.49 14.33
CA ILE A 17 13.73 -22.93 12.94
C ILE A 17 12.56 -23.92 12.70
N LEU A 18 11.59 -23.40 11.93
CA LEU A 18 10.63 -24.06 11.03
C LEU A 18 9.69 -25.15 11.60
N ALA A 19 8.39 -24.82 11.65
CA ALA A 19 7.36 -25.66 11.02
C ALA A 19 6.05 -24.89 10.82
N ALA A 20 5.81 -24.52 9.56
CA ALA A 20 4.53 -24.55 8.87
C ALA A 20 3.25 -24.10 9.60
N LYS A 21 2.71 -22.96 9.17
CA LYS A 21 1.27 -22.86 8.93
C LYS A 21 1.00 -22.02 7.69
N GLU A 22 1.03 -22.73 6.57
CA GLU A 22 0.41 -22.31 5.32
C GLU A 22 -1.10 -22.13 5.55
N SER A 23 -1.66 -21.06 5.01
CA SER A 23 -3.08 -21.01 4.65
C SER A 23 -3.19 -20.15 3.39
N GLN A 24 -2.79 -20.77 2.28
CA GLN A 24 -3.18 -20.38 0.93
C GLN A 24 -4.69 -20.55 0.84
N ALA A 25 -5.45 -19.47 0.99
CA ALA A 25 -6.85 -19.45 0.67
C ALA A 25 -7.02 -18.92 -0.75
N TRP A 26 -7.60 -19.76 -1.61
CA TRP A 26 -8.17 -19.49 -2.93
C TRP A 26 -7.25 -19.58 -4.15
N VAL A 27 -6.93 -20.82 -4.55
CA VAL A 27 -6.82 -21.16 -5.98
C VAL A 27 -7.46 -22.54 -6.26
N GLN A 28 -8.43 -22.51 -7.18
CA GLN A 28 -8.97 -23.60 -8.01
C GLN A 28 -9.93 -24.64 -7.39
N GLN A 29 -11.22 -24.43 -7.65
CA GLN A 29 -12.05 -25.49 -8.20
C GLN A 29 -12.48 -25.10 -9.62
N ASN A 30 -12.03 -25.87 -10.61
CA ASN A 30 -12.76 -26.14 -11.85
C ASN A 30 -12.09 -27.32 -12.57
N VAL A 31 -12.42 -28.53 -12.11
CA VAL A 31 -12.24 -29.75 -12.90
C VAL A 31 -13.62 -30.35 -13.11
N LEU A 32 -14.29 -29.93 -14.18
CA LEU A 32 -15.41 -30.67 -14.74
C LEU A 32 -15.10 -31.01 -16.19
N SER A 33 -14.73 -32.28 -16.35
CA SER A 33 -15.13 -33.22 -17.40
C SER A 33 -15.17 -32.71 -18.85
N ARG A 34 -14.18 -33.16 -19.61
CA ARG A 34 -14.19 -33.17 -21.08
C ARG A 34 -15.37 -34.01 -21.60
N ASN A 35 -16.37 -33.36 -22.17
CA ASN A 35 -17.22 -33.96 -23.19
C ASN A 35 -16.92 -33.32 -24.55
N SER A 36 -16.43 -34.15 -25.47
CA SER A 36 -16.05 -33.79 -26.83
C SER A 36 -17.29 -33.42 -27.66
N PHE A 37 -17.52 -32.12 -27.88
CA PHE A 37 -18.52 -31.64 -28.83
C PHE A 37 -17.85 -31.15 -30.12
N LYS A 38 -18.31 -31.66 -31.26
CA LYS A 38 -17.75 -31.40 -32.60
C LYS A 38 -18.00 -29.96 -33.04
N ILE A 39 -16.94 -29.34 -33.57
CA ILE A 39 -16.84 -27.94 -34.01
C ILE A 39 -17.62 -27.72 -35.30
N GLY A 40 -18.56 -26.76 -35.31
CA GLY A 40 -18.99 -26.05 -36.52
C GLY A 40 -18.19 -24.74 -36.66
N PRO A 41 -17.92 -24.25 -37.89
CA PRO A 41 -17.07 -23.09 -38.07
C PRO A 41 -17.85 -21.80 -37.77
N THR A 42 -17.74 -21.32 -36.53
CA THR A 42 -18.16 -19.96 -36.20
C THR A 42 -16.91 -19.11 -36.15
N ARG A 43 -16.83 -18.12 -37.03
CA ARG A 43 -15.73 -17.16 -37.13
C ARG A 43 -15.77 -16.24 -35.90
N VAL A 44 -15.10 -16.63 -34.83
CA VAL A 44 -14.91 -15.77 -33.66
C VAL A 44 -13.65 -14.96 -33.90
N SER A 45 -13.81 -13.68 -34.23
CA SER A 45 -12.70 -12.73 -34.17
C SER A 45 -12.18 -12.70 -32.74
N PRO A 46 -10.87 -12.84 -32.49
CA PRO A 46 -10.36 -12.67 -31.14
C PRO A 46 -10.47 -11.19 -30.78
N VAL A 47 -11.47 -10.84 -29.96
CA VAL A 47 -11.43 -9.60 -29.20
C VAL A 47 -10.30 -9.76 -28.21
N VAL A 48 -9.12 -9.25 -28.59
CA VAL A 48 -8.01 -9.10 -27.67
C VAL A 48 -8.40 -7.98 -26.71
N LEU A 49 -8.97 -8.34 -25.56
CA LEU A 49 -9.13 -7.46 -24.41
C LEU A 49 -7.72 -7.14 -23.88
N ARG A 50 -7.07 -6.16 -24.47
CA ARG A 50 -5.90 -5.49 -23.89
C ARG A 50 -6.44 -4.43 -22.94
N SER A 51 -6.70 -4.80 -21.69
CA SER A 51 -6.60 -3.83 -20.60
C SER A 51 -5.10 -3.68 -20.30
N SER A 52 -4.38 -2.96 -21.14
CA SER A 52 -3.05 -2.50 -20.77
C SER A 52 -3.27 -1.39 -19.75
N VAL A 53 -2.88 -1.62 -18.49
CA VAL A 53 -2.83 -0.54 -17.50
C VAL A 53 -1.55 0.23 -17.83
N ASP A 54 -1.70 1.46 -18.33
CA ASP A 54 -0.56 2.33 -18.57
C ASP A 54 0.01 2.76 -17.21
N SER A 55 1.31 2.55 -17.01
CA SER A 55 1.99 2.97 -15.78
C SER A 55 2.03 4.50 -15.72
N VAL A 56 1.48 5.06 -14.64
CA VAL A 56 1.60 6.50 -14.36
C VAL A 56 3.00 6.77 -13.82
N SER A 57 3.78 7.54 -14.57
CA SER A 57 5.13 7.96 -14.19
C SER A 57 5.13 9.36 -13.57
N LEU A 58 5.83 9.51 -12.45
CA LEU A 58 5.90 10.75 -11.66
C LEU A 58 7.17 11.58 -11.91
N THR A 59 7.80 11.45 -13.08
CA THR A 59 9.08 12.12 -13.41
C THR A 59 9.04 13.64 -13.36
N GLY A 60 7.86 14.27 -13.34
CA GLY A 60 7.69 15.73 -13.33
C GLY A 60 7.91 16.43 -11.97
N PHE A 61 8.04 15.69 -10.86
CA PHE A 61 8.21 16.31 -9.54
C PHE A 61 9.68 16.52 -9.20
N GLU A 62 10.12 17.78 -9.12
CA GLU A 62 11.51 18.13 -8.81
C GLU A 62 11.80 18.20 -7.30
N ASN A 63 10.84 18.67 -6.48
CA ASN A 63 11.01 18.84 -5.04
C ASN A 63 10.14 17.85 -4.25
N HIS A 64 10.68 16.65 -3.98
CA HIS A 64 9.95 15.58 -3.30
C HIS A 64 9.56 15.93 -1.86
N GLU A 65 10.37 16.72 -1.14
CA GLU A 65 10.06 17.13 0.22
C GLU A 65 8.85 18.06 0.27
N GLU A 66 8.79 19.03 -0.65
CA GLU A 66 7.67 19.97 -0.76
C GLU A 66 6.39 19.24 -1.15
N GLU A 67 6.44 18.39 -2.18
CA GLU A 67 5.25 17.65 -2.61
C GLU A 67 4.79 16.61 -1.60
N GLY A 68 5.72 15.91 -0.95
CA GLY A 68 5.39 15.02 0.16
C GLY A 68 4.73 15.77 1.33
N THR A 69 5.14 17.02 1.59
CA THR A 69 4.51 17.86 2.62
C THR A 69 3.11 18.30 2.25
N LYS A 70 2.87 18.68 0.98
CA LYS A 70 1.52 19.01 0.48
C LYS A 70 0.61 17.79 0.55
N MET A 71 1.11 16.63 0.10
CA MET A 71 0.40 15.36 0.17
C MET A 71 0.02 14.98 1.61
N ALA A 72 0.95 15.07 2.57
CA ALA A 72 0.67 14.78 3.98
C ALA A 72 -0.46 15.65 4.55
N LYS A 73 -0.43 16.95 4.25
CA LYS A 73 -1.48 17.88 4.66
C LYS A 73 -2.82 17.57 3.99
N SER A 74 -2.77 17.19 2.72
CA SER A 74 -3.95 16.80 1.96
C SER A 74 -4.62 15.56 2.53
N ILE A 75 -3.84 14.53 2.90
CA ILE A 75 -4.33 13.32 3.58
C ILE A 75 -5.02 13.70 4.90
N ALA A 76 -4.36 14.51 5.73
CA ALA A 76 -4.94 14.93 7.01
C ALA A 76 -6.25 15.70 6.80
N ALA A 77 -6.29 16.64 5.86
CA ALA A 77 -7.49 17.41 5.55
C ALA A 77 -8.64 16.55 5.00
N TRP A 78 -8.34 15.55 4.16
CA TRP A 78 -9.32 14.59 3.67
C TRP A 78 -9.93 13.78 4.81
N LEU A 79 -9.10 13.20 5.67
CA LEU A 79 -9.57 12.43 6.82
C LEU A 79 -10.34 13.30 7.82
N ASP A 80 -9.84 14.50 8.11
CA ASP A 80 -10.49 15.48 8.99
C ASP A 80 -11.88 15.89 8.46
N SER A 81 -12.04 15.96 7.14
CA SER A 81 -13.30 16.34 6.49
C SER A 81 -14.38 15.28 6.64
N GLU A 82 -14.01 14.00 6.70
CA GLU A 82 -14.93 12.87 6.76
C GLU A 82 -15.23 12.45 8.22
N TRP A 83 -14.23 12.46 9.11
CA TRP A 83 -14.30 11.83 10.44
C TRP A 83 -14.05 12.77 11.63
N MET A 84 -13.88 14.08 11.38
CA MET A 84 -13.42 15.13 12.31
C MET A 84 -11.91 15.24 12.50
N PRO A 85 -11.38 16.43 12.87
CA PRO A 85 -9.96 16.65 13.09
C PRO A 85 -9.34 15.78 14.17
N GLN A 86 -8.28 15.05 13.83
CA GLN A 86 -7.56 14.17 14.76
C GLN A 86 -6.04 14.16 14.54
N GLU A 87 -5.28 14.01 15.62
CA GLU A 87 -3.81 13.95 15.56
C GLU A 87 -3.30 12.71 14.80
N VAL A 88 -4.05 11.60 14.85
CA VAL A 88 -3.72 10.38 14.08
C VAL A 88 -3.70 10.64 12.58
N HIS A 89 -4.57 11.50 12.05
CA HIS A 89 -4.60 11.85 10.62
C HIS A 89 -3.32 12.56 10.20
N VAL A 90 -2.81 13.49 11.03
CA VAL A 90 -1.52 14.16 10.80
C VAL A 90 -0.37 13.15 10.83
N ARG A 91 -0.35 12.25 11.82
CA ARG A 91 0.70 11.22 11.93
C ARG A 91 0.70 10.26 10.73
N MET A 92 -0.47 9.85 10.25
CA MET A 92 -0.58 9.01 9.06
C MET A 92 -0.13 9.74 7.80
N GLY A 93 -0.50 11.02 7.63
CA GLY A 93 -0.01 11.86 6.55
C GLY A 93 1.53 11.99 6.54
N GLU A 94 2.13 12.21 7.71
CA GLU A 94 3.59 12.25 7.86
C GLU A 94 4.28 10.90 7.60
N SER A 95 3.66 9.79 8.00
CA SER A 95 4.15 8.44 7.65
C SER A 95 4.11 8.20 6.14
N ALA A 96 3.01 8.55 5.47
CA ALA A 96 2.88 8.43 4.01
C ALA A 96 3.89 9.31 3.27
N LYS A 97 4.13 10.55 3.73
CA LYS A 97 5.18 11.43 3.21
C LYS A 97 6.56 10.78 3.27
N LYS A 98 6.93 10.18 4.41
CA LYS A 98 8.24 9.52 4.57
C LYS A 98 8.42 8.38 3.57
N SER A 99 7.39 7.56 3.38
CA SER A 99 7.39 6.47 2.40
C SER A 99 7.52 7.00 0.98
N TYR A 100 6.76 8.03 0.62
CA TYR A 100 6.87 8.70 -0.68
C TYR A 100 8.29 9.22 -0.93
N ILE A 101 8.84 10.04 -0.04
CA ILE A 101 10.19 10.61 -0.21
C ILE A 101 11.23 9.50 -0.36
N LYS A 102 11.16 8.47 0.48
CA LYS A 102 12.06 7.31 0.40
C LYS A 102 12.02 6.64 -0.97
N CYS A 103 10.84 6.45 -1.55
CA CYS A 103 10.71 5.92 -2.92
C CYS A 103 11.30 6.88 -3.95
N ARG A 104 10.94 8.16 -3.88
CA ARG A 104 11.41 9.19 -4.82
C ARG A 104 12.94 9.34 -4.81
N GLU A 105 13.54 9.38 -3.63
CA GLU A 105 15.01 9.45 -3.45
C GLU A 105 15.72 8.18 -3.93
N ALA A 106 15.03 7.04 -3.93
CA ALA A 106 15.53 5.80 -4.52
C ALA A 106 15.41 5.75 -6.05
N GLY A 107 14.87 6.81 -6.68
CA GLY A 107 14.65 6.90 -8.12
C GLY A 107 13.41 6.13 -8.60
N ASP A 108 12.47 5.86 -7.71
CA ASP A 108 11.22 5.19 -8.06
C ASP A 108 10.18 6.21 -8.54
N ASP A 109 9.82 6.10 -9.82
CA ASP A 109 8.83 6.93 -10.51
C ASP A 109 7.50 6.22 -10.76
N ASP A 110 7.36 4.95 -10.36
CA ASP A 110 6.15 4.18 -10.60
C ASP A 110 5.11 4.42 -9.50
N LEU A 111 3.95 4.95 -9.91
CA LEU A 111 2.87 5.26 -8.98
C LEU A 111 2.41 4.04 -8.17
N MET A 112 2.30 2.87 -8.80
CA MET A 112 1.82 1.66 -8.13
C MET A 112 2.81 1.18 -7.07
N ASN A 113 4.11 1.26 -7.35
CA ASN A 113 5.14 0.88 -6.39
C ASN A 113 5.19 1.84 -5.19
N ILE A 114 5.07 3.15 -5.44
CA ILE A 114 4.97 4.17 -4.38
C ILE A 114 3.73 3.93 -3.51
N MET A 115 2.56 3.77 -4.15
CA MET A 115 1.28 3.52 -3.47
C MET A 115 1.34 2.27 -2.59
N SER A 116 1.88 1.17 -3.13
CA SER A 116 2.00 -0.09 -2.39
C SER A 116 2.97 0.05 -1.21
N THR A 117 4.09 0.75 -1.40
CA THR A 117 5.05 1.03 -0.32
C THR A 117 4.42 1.84 0.81
N VAL A 118 3.61 2.86 0.48
CA VAL A 118 2.85 3.62 1.47
C VAL A 118 1.88 2.73 2.24
N ALA A 119 1.12 1.86 1.55
CA ALA A 119 0.18 0.94 2.17
C ALA A 119 0.87 -0.03 3.14
N ASP A 120 2.01 -0.61 2.73
CA ASP A 120 2.79 -1.54 3.52
C ASP A 120 3.38 -0.85 4.76
N ASP A 121 3.98 0.33 4.60
CA ASP A 121 4.58 1.07 5.70
C ASP A 121 3.53 1.54 6.73
N LEU A 122 2.34 1.96 6.29
CA LEU A 122 1.22 2.29 7.17
C LEU A 122 0.68 1.03 7.87
N THR A 123 0.52 -0.07 7.14
CA THR A 123 0.05 -1.35 7.67
C THR A 123 0.98 -1.88 8.76
N SER A 124 2.30 -1.73 8.58
CA SER A 124 3.31 -2.19 9.55
C SER A 124 3.20 -1.54 10.93
N LYS A 125 2.63 -0.33 11.00
CA LYS A 125 2.41 0.43 12.25
C LYS A 125 0.96 0.43 12.70
N TRP A 126 0.06 -0.20 11.94
CA TRP A 126 -1.37 0.01 12.05
C TRP A 126 -1.93 -0.28 13.44
N PHE A 127 -1.70 -1.51 13.91
CA PHE A 127 -2.23 -1.99 15.19
C PHE A 127 -1.64 -1.26 16.40
N GLU A 128 -0.42 -0.74 16.29
CA GLU A 128 0.29 -0.12 17.41
C GLU A 128 0.06 1.40 17.46
N GLU A 129 -0.08 2.05 16.31
CA GLU A 129 -0.07 3.52 16.22
C GLU A 129 -1.38 4.16 15.74
N TYR A 130 -2.22 3.46 14.96
CA TYR A 130 -3.31 4.10 14.19
C TYR A 130 -4.71 3.50 14.42
N ASP A 131 -4.84 2.19 14.58
CA ASP A 131 -6.11 1.44 14.52
C ASP A 131 -7.20 1.96 15.47
N ALA A 132 -6.82 2.45 16.65
CA ALA A 132 -7.76 2.91 17.66
C ALA A 132 -8.61 4.11 17.21
N ASP A 133 -8.04 4.99 16.38
CA ASP A 133 -8.58 6.34 16.13
C ASP A 133 -8.64 6.69 14.62
N ALA A 134 -8.14 5.83 13.72
CA ALA A 134 -8.02 6.17 12.30
C ALA A 134 -9.33 6.08 11.49
N PHE A 135 -10.29 5.23 11.89
CA PHE A 135 -11.60 4.98 11.23
C PHE A 135 -11.59 4.58 9.72
N VAL A 136 -10.43 4.59 9.07
CA VAL A 136 -10.18 4.16 7.67
C VAL A 136 -9.01 3.18 7.67
N GLY A 137 -8.82 2.34 6.64
CA GLY A 137 -7.67 1.44 6.55
C GLY A 137 -6.44 2.03 5.85
N ALA A 138 -5.27 1.42 6.05
CA ALA A 138 -4.01 1.82 5.38
C ALA A 138 -4.12 1.89 3.84
N TRP A 139 -4.84 0.94 3.24
CA TRP A 139 -5.05 0.90 1.80
C TRP A 139 -5.97 2.01 1.28
N ASP A 140 -6.91 2.50 2.10
CA ASP A 140 -7.75 3.64 1.73
C ASP A 140 -6.90 4.91 1.63
N ILE A 141 -5.97 5.08 2.57
CA ILE A 141 -5.00 6.19 2.56
C ILE A 141 -4.05 6.06 1.36
N ALA A 142 -3.59 4.86 1.05
CA ALA A 142 -2.73 4.64 -0.12
C ALA A 142 -3.47 4.94 -1.44
N ASN A 143 -4.75 4.56 -1.55
CA ASN A 143 -5.57 4.93 -2.71
C ASN A 143 -5.76 6.45 -2.81
N TYR A 144 -5.94 7.14 -1.68
CA TYR A 144 -5.97 8.60 -1.69
C TYR A 144 -4.63 9.19 -2.15
N VAL A 145 -3.49 8.60 -1.76
CA VAL A 145 -2.17 9.02 -2.23
C VAL A 145 -2.05 8.88 -3.76
N SER A 146 -2.58 7.81 -4.34
CA SER A 146 -2.54 7.65 -5.79
C SER A 146 -3.42 8.67 -6.51
N ASP A 147 -4.63 8.94 -6.01
CA ASP A 147 -5.50 10.01 -6.51
C ASP A 147 -4.79 11.38 -6.45
N TYR A 148 -4.17 11.69 -5.31
CA TYR A 148 -3.38 12.92 -5.12
C TYR A 148 -2.30 13.06 -6.20
N LEU A 149 -1.46 12.05 -6.35
CA LEU A 149 -0.31 12.08 -7.25
C LEU A 149 -0.72 12.14 -8.72
N VAL A 150 -1.80 11.45 -9.12
CA VAL A 150 -2.36 11.56 -10.48
C VAL A 150 -2.82 12.99 -10.74
N GLN A 151 -3.59 13.58 -9.83
CA GLN A 151 -4.11 14.93 -10.01
C GLN A 151 -3.00 15.98 -10.07
N VAL A 152 -2.01 15.91 -9.18
CA VAL A 152 -0.90 16.89 -9.18
C VAL A 152 0.08 16.68 -10.33
N SER A 153 0.15 15.49 -10.92
CA SER A 153 0.94 15.23 -12.13
C SER A 153 0.33 15.83 -13.41
N GLY A 154 -0.88 16.39 -13.32
CA GLY A 154 -1.61 16.95 -14.46
C GLY A 154 -2.27 15.91 -15.36
N GLN A 155 -2.32 14.65 -14.92
CA GLN A 155 -3.06 13.59 -15.58
C GLN A 155 -4.54 13.64 -15.17
N GLU A 156 -5.43 13.20 -16.07
CA GLU A 156 -6.85 13.11 -15.74
C GLU A 156 -7.08 11.99 -14.72
N GLY A 157 -7.65 12.34 -13.56
CA GLY A 157 -8.09 11.38 -12.55
C GLY A 157 -9.32 10.59 -12.99
N CYS A 158 -9.73 9.60 -12.18
CA CYS A 158 -10.99 8.91 -12.36
C CYS A 158 -12.15 9.78 -11.86
N GLU A 159 -13.36 9.62 -12.41
CA GLU A 159 -14.58 10.21 -11.80
C GLU A 159 -14.81 9.67 -10.37
N CYS A 160 -14.23 8.51 -10.06
CA CYS A 160 -14.22 7.87 -8.76
C CYS A 160 -13.10 8.35 -7.81
N SER A 161 -12.20 9.22 -8.28
CA SER A 161 -11.07 9.71 -7.47
C SER A 161 -11.55 10.65 -6.36
N ASN A 162 -10.88 10.57 -5.22
CA ASN A 162 -11.16 11.46 -4.10
C ASN A 162 -10.83 12.91 -4.44
N LYS A 163 -11.57 13.84 -3.80
CA LYS A 163 -11.22 15.25 -3.85
C LYS A 163 -9.89 15.46 -3.12
N VAL A 164 -8.91 16.01 -3.82
CA VAL A 164 -7.65 16.46 -3.24
C VAL A 164 -7.82 17.81 -2.56
N TYR A 165 -7.25 17.93 -1.36
CA TYR A 165 -7.27 19.11 -0.50
C TYR A 165 -5.97 19.90 -0.53
#